data_AF-A0A433SLC7-F1
#
_entry.id   AF-A0A433SLC7-F1
#
_cell.length_a   1.000
_cell.length_b   1.000
_cell.length_c   1.000
_cell.angle_alpha   90.00
_cell.angle_beta   90.00
_cell.angle_gamma   90.00
#
_symmetry.space_group_name_H-M   'P 1'
#
loop_
_entity.id
_entity.type
_entity.pdbx_description
1 polymer ?
#
loop_
_entity_poly.entity_id
_entity_poly.type
_entity_poly.pdbx_seq_one_letter_code
_entity_poly.pdbx_strand_id
1 'polypeptide(L)'
;MSVIVGRALPDVRDGLKPVHRRVLFAMSELSNYYNRPYKKSARVVGDVIGKYHPHGDTAVYDTIVRMAQPFSLRYTLVDGQGNFGSVDGDSPAAMRYTEIRMQKLTHELLMDLDKETVDFSPNYDNTELVPDVMPTRVPNLLVNGSSGIAVGMATNIPPHNMSEIISGVMAIIDNADITIEELVEKHIPAPDFPTGAYINGTDGLLEAYKTGRGRVIMRAKATIEENESSGKAIRFAETDVRAMGRSAQGVTGMRLHDGQKIVSMLVTEPDSGVVLAATENGYGKRTAVSEYRRTKRASQGVIAISTSDRNGAVVVAVLVDEDEDIVMITNNGTLVRTSSSQVRECGRSAQGVRLINLRNNEKLIGLKVVKQDEEELDDDLEIGSENLDSESADAEKSE
;
A
#
# COMPACT_ATOMS: atom_id res chain seq x y z
N MET A 1 14.59 -2.13 -28.15
CA MET A 1 14.49 -3.59 -28.05
C MET A 1 15.09 -4.16 -26.74
N SER A 2 16.32 -3.78 -26.37
CA SER A 2 17.01 -4.27 -25.14
C SER A 2 16.20 -4.12 -23.84
N VAL A 3 15.53 -2.98 -23.60
CA VAL A 3 14.72 -2.79 -22.38
C VAL A 3 13.48 -3.70 -22.32
N ILE A 4 12.86 -3.98 -23.48
CA ILE A 4 11.62 -4.77 -23.58
C ILE A 4 11.92 -6.25 -23.27
N VAL A 5 12.91 -6.83 -23.97
CA VAL A 5 13.23 -8.28 -23.86
C VAL A 5 14.21 -8.57 -22.72
N GLY A 6 15.13 -7.65 -22.43
CA GLY A 6 16.28 -7.89 -21.54
C GLY A 6 16.16 -7.30 -20.14
N ARG A 7 15.06 -6.61 -19.78
CA ARG A 7 14.94 -5.95 -18.47
C ARG A 7 13.53 -5.90 -17.90
N ALA A 8 12.59 -5.26 -18.59
CA ALA A 8 11.38 -4.73 -17.97
C ALA A 8 10.22 -5.74 -17.88
N LEU A 9 10.15 -6.71 -18.80
CA LEU A 9 9.04 -7.67 -18.90
C LEU A 9 9.45 -9.05 -18.39
N PRO A 10 8.54 -9.81 -17.76
CA PRO A 10 8.76 -11.21 -17.41
C PRO A 10 8.67 -12.12 -18.65
N ASP A 11 9.28 -13.30 -18.58
CA ASP A 11 8.99 -14.38 -19.52
C ASP A 11 7.69 -15.10 -19.11
N VAL A 12 6.85 -15.48 -20.07
CA VAL A 12 5.56 -16.14 -19.79
C VAL A 12 5.72 -17.50 -19.12
N ARG A 13 6.83 -18.20 -19.40
CA ARG A 13 7.07 -19.58 -18.98
C ARG A 13 7.43 -19.69 -17.50
N ASP A 14 8.28 -18.78 -17.00
CA ASP A 14 8.72 -18.79 -15.61
C ASP A 14 8.24 -17.59 -14.77
N GLY A 15 7.66 -16.57 -15.41
CA GLY A 15 7.21 -15.35 -14.74
C GLY A 15 8.34 -14.45 -14.22
N LEU A 16 9.59 -14.72 -14.60
CA LEU A 16 10.76 -14.00 -14.10
C LEU A 16 11.28 -13.01 -15.15
N LYS A 17 11.69 -11.83 -14.67
CA LYS A 17 12.56 -10.94 -15.45
C LYS A 17 14.02 -11.38 -15.36
N PRO A 18 14.91 -10.95 -16.27
CA PRO A 18 16.31 -11.39 -16.29
C PRO A 18 17.06 -11.21 -14.96
N VAL A 19 16.84 -10.10 -14.23
CA VAL A 19 17.48 -9.89 -12.92
C VAL A 19 17.02 -10.92 -11.88
N HIS A 20 15.73 -11.24 -11.82
CA HIS A 20 15.21 -12.26 -10.90
C HIS A 20 15.82 -13.64 -11.22
N ARG A 21 15.81 -14.03 -12.50
CA ARG A 21 16.36 -15.31 -12.97
C ARG A 21 17.84 -15.45 -12.58
N ARG A 22 18.64 -14.43 -12.85
CA ARG A 22 20.08 -14.40 -12.54
C ARG A 22 20.36 -14.45 -11.05
N VAL A 23 19.55 -13.77 -10.22
CA VAL A 23 19.65 -13.86 -8.75
C VAL A 23 19.40 -15.29 -8.28
N LEU A 24 18.30 -15.91 -8.71
CA LEU A 24 17.96 -17.27 -8.29
C LEU A 24 18.98 -18.30 -8.79
N PHE A 25 19.47 -18.13 -10.03
CA PHE A 25 20.54 -18.95 -10.58
C PHE A 25 21.84 -18.82 -9.77
N ALA A 26 22.30 -17.60 -9.48
CA ALA A 26 23.48 -17.37 -8.66
C ALA A 26 23.34 -17.96 -7.25
N MET A 27 22.15 -17.88 -6.65
CA MET A 27 21.88 -18.52 -5.36
C MET A 27 22.00 -20.05 -5.48
N SER A 28 21.60 -20.65 -6.60
CA SER A 28 21.71 -22.09 -6.86
C SER A 28 23.17 -22.52 -6.97
N GLU A 29 23.96 -21.79 -7.76
CA GLU A 29 25.40 -22.00 -7.93
C GLU A 29 26.16 -21.86 -6.60
N LEU A 30 25.72 -20.93 -5.75
CA LEU A 30 26.24 -20.78 -4.40
C LEU A 30 25.74 -21.84 -3.43
N SER A 31 24.94 -22.82 -3.85
CA SER A 31 24.28 -23.80 -2.97
C SER A 31 23.50 -23.15 -1.82
N ASN A 32 22.89 -21.98 -2.07
CA ASN A 32 22.16 -21.19 -1.09
C ASN A 32 20.69 -21.62 -0.95
N TYR A 33 20.49 -22.94 -0.77
CA TYR A 33 19.18 -23.58 -0.73
C TYR A 33 18.44 -23.35 0.60
N TYR A 34 17.12 -23.60 0.60
CA TYR A 34 16.23 -23.40 1.75
C TYR A 34 16.64 -24.17 3.02
N ASN A 35 17.30 -25.31 2.87
CA ASN A 35 17.74 -26.17 3.96
C ASN A 35 19.20 -25.92 4.39
N ARG A 36 19.83 -24.86 3.87
CA ARG A 36 21.19 -24.45 4.24
C ARG A 36 21.16 -23.20 5.14
N PRO A 37 22.26 -22.89 5.85
CA PRO A 37 22.40 -21.62 6.57
C PRO A 37 22.32 -20.44 5.61
N TYR A 38 21.86 -19.30 6.12
CA TYR A 38 21.84 -18.05 5.37
C TYR A 38 23.23 -17.61 4.92
N LYS A 39 23.29 -16.90 3.79
CA LYS A 39 24.50 -16.24 3.30
C LYS A 39 24.31 -14.73 3.29
N LYS A 40 25.38 -13.98 3.56
CA LYS A 40 25.37 -12.50 3.45
C LYS A 40 24.83 -12.07 2.08
N SER A 41 23.87 -11.15 2.08
CA SER A 41 23.28 -10.64 0.83
C SER A 41 24.35 -10.04 -0.08
N ALA A 42 25.31 -9.31 0.49
CA ALA A 42 26.46 -8.76 -0.24
C ALA A 42 27.26 -9.82 -1.03
N ARG A 43 27.38 -11.05 -0.51
CA ARG A 43 28.07 -12.14 -1.23
C ARG A 43 27.27 -12.58 -2.45
N VAL A 44 25.96 -12.75 -2.30
CA VAL A 44 25.09 -13.17 -3.42
C VAL A 44 25.02 -12.07 -4.48
N VAL A 45 24.86 -10.81 -4.07
CA VAL A 45 24.87 -9.66 -4.98
C VAL A 45 26.18 -9.59 -5.76
N GLY A 46 27.33 -9.78 -5.08
CA GLY A 46 28.65 -9.82 -5.71
C GLY A 46 28.78 -10.88 -6.80
N ASP A 47 28.33 -12.12 -6.55
CA ASP A 47 28.33 -13.19 -7.57
C ASP A 47 27.39 -12.85 -8.75
N VAL A 48 26.21 -12.28 -8.48
CA VAL A 48 25.26 -11.91 -9.53
C VAL A 48 25.85 -10.85 -10.46
N ILE A 49 26.41 -9.77 -9.91
CA ILE A 49 26.97 -8.69 -10.74
C ILE A 49 28.28 -9.09 -11.42
N GLY A 50 29.07 -9.94 -10.76
CA GLY A 50 30.37 -10.38 -11.26
C GLY A 50 30.29 -11.42 -12.38
N LYS A 51 29.19 -12.19 -12.46
CA LYS A 51 29.06 -13.29 -13.44
C LYS A 51 27.88 -13.14 -14.39
N TYR A 52 26.76 -12.56 -13.97
CA TYR A 52 25.50 -12.71 -14.72
C TYR A 52 24.80 -11.39 -15.06
N HIS A 53 24.98 -10.33 -14.27
CA HIS A 53 24.19 -9.11 -14.38
C HIS A 53 25.06 -7.84 -14.38
N PRO A 54 25.45 -7.30 -15.56
CA PRO A 54 26.39 -6.19 -15.68
C PRO A 54 25.73 -4.82 -15.40
N HIS A 55 25.04 -4.71 -14.27
CA HIS A 55 24.33 -3.52 -13.80
C HIS A 55 24.61 -3.30 -12.30
N GLY A 56 24.16 -2.16 -11.78
CA GLY A 56 24.42 -1.76 -10.39
C GLY A 56 23.96 -2.79 -9.35
N ASP A 57 24.75 -2.92 -8.30
CA ASP A 57 24.50 -3.77 -7.13
C ASP A 57 23.18 -3.42 -6.44
N THR A 58 22.82 -2.13 -6.36
CA THR A 58 21.54 -1.66 -5.82
C THR A 58 20.35 -2.31 -6.52
N ALA A 59 20.34 -2.37 -7.86
CA ALA A 59 19.22 -2.96 -8.60
C ALA A 59 19.05 -4.47 -8.32
N VAL A 60 20.17 -5.18 -8.15
CA VAL A 60 20.16 -6.60 -7.76
C VAL A 60 19.68 -6.77 -6.32
N TYR A 61 20.18 -5.94 -5.41
CA TYR A 61 19.80 -6.00 -4.00
C TYR A 61 18.31 -5.66 -3.79
N ASP A 62 17.80 -4.63 -4.44
CA ASP A 62 16.37 -4.26 -4.37
C ASP A 62 15.48 -5.38 -4.93
N THR A 63 15.94 -6.07 -5.97
CA THR A 63 15.26 -7.26 -6.51
C THR A 63 15.20 -8.38 -5.47
N ILE A 64 16.32 -8.68 -4.80
CA ILE A 64 16.39 -9.65 -3.71
C ILE A 64 15.46 -9.26 -2.57
N VAL A 65 15.48 -7.98 -2.17
CA VAL A 65 14.67 -7.46 -1.07
C VAL A 65 13.20 -7.66 -1.37
N ARG A 66 12.73 -7.27 -2.56
CA ARG A 66 11.35 -7.47 -2.98
C ARG A 66 10.95 -8.94 -2.93
N MET A 67 11.79 -9.85 -3.43
CA MET A 67 11.53 -11.30 -3.40
C MET A 67 11.48 -11.90 -1.99
N ALA A 68 11.98 -11.18 -0.98
CA ALA A 68 11.93 -11.58 0.44
C ALA A 68 10.79 -10.91 1.22
N GLN A 69 10.09 -9.93 0.65
CA GLN A 69 9.02 -9.18 1.32
C GLN A 69 7.65 -9.86 1.13
N PRO A 70 7.00 -10.33 2.21
CA PRO A 70 5.70 -11.01 2.13
C PRO A 70 4.53 -10.07 1.78
N PHE A 71 4.74 -8.75 1.84
CA PHE A 71 3.77 -7.74 1.41
C PHE A 71 3.97 -7.32 -0.06
N SER A 72 5.09 -7.69 -0.68
CA SER A 72 5.41 -7.37 -2.08
C SER A 72 5.10 -8.55 -3.00
N LEU A 73 5.49 -9.77 -2.62
CA LEU A 73 5.19 -11.00 -3.36
C LEU A 73 4.20 -11.86 -2.60
N ARG A 74 3.23 -12.44 -3.31
CA ARG A 74 2.23 -13.34 -2.73
C ARG A 74 2.84 -14.63 -2.19
N TYR A 75 3.87 -15.12 -2.87
CA TYR A 75 4.71 -16.24 -2.45
C TYR A 75 6.18 -15.84 -2.62
N THR A 76 6.83 -15.52 -1.50
CA THR A 76 8.24 -15.10 -1.51
C THR A 76 9.14 -16.16 -2.13
N LEU A 77 10.17 -15.71 -2.84
CA LEU A 77 11.17 -16.58 -3.47
C LEU A 77 12.50 -16.58 -2.69
N VAL A 78 12.69 -15.59 -1.81
CA VAL A 78 13.87 -15.46 -0.96
C VAL A 78 13.43 -15.47 0.50
N ASP A 79 14.18 -16.16 1.33
CA ASP A 79 14.07 -16.14 2.79
C ASP A 79 15.14 -15.19 3.32
N GLY A 80 14.72 -14.10 3.95
CA GLY A 80 15.60 -13.02 4.40
C GLY A 80 15.72 -12.96 5.92
N GLN A 81 16.96 -12.87 6.41
CA GLN A 81 17.29 -12.63 7.81
C GLN A 81 17.87 -11.23 7.99
N GLY A 82 17.24 -10.42 8.86
CA GLY A 82 17.58 -9.01 9.09
C GLY A 82 16.42 -8.08 8.74
N ASN A 83 16.68 -6.77 8.62
CA ASN A 83 15.67 -5.80 8.22
C ASN A 83 15.58 -5.72 6.69
N PHE A 84 14.45 -6.17 6.13
CA PHE A 84 14.11 -6.13 4.70
C PHE A 84 13.06 -5.05 4.37
N GLY A 85 12.88 -4.07 5.25
CA GLY A 85 11.92 -2.99 5.09
C GLY A 85 10.53 -3.32 5.65
N SER A 86 9.63 -2.36 5.56
CA SER A 86 8.26 -2.45 6.11
C SER A 86 7.19 -2.05 5.08
N VAL A 87 5.93 -2.36 5.39
CA VAL A 87 4.77 -1.90 4.60
C VAL A 87 4.63 -0.38 4.65
N ASP A 88 5.12 0.24 5.74
CA ASP A 88 5.02 1.68 5.99
C ASP A 88 6.08 2.49 5.23
N GLY A 89 6.93 1.84 4.42
CA GLY A 89 7.91 2.47 3.55
C GLY A 89 9.33 2.55 4.13
N ASP A 90 9.61 1.89 5.26
CA ASP A 90 10.98 1.82 5.78
C ASP A 90 11.88 1.06 4.79
N SER A 91 13.01 1.69 4.45
CA SER A 91 14.03 1.07 3.60
C SER A 91 14.65 -0.18 4.27
N PRO A 92 15.04 -1.19 3.46
CA PRO A 92 15.80 -2.32 3.98
C PRO A 92 17.14 -1.86 4.55
N ALA A 93 17.70 -2.63 5.48
CA ALA A 93 19.09 -2.42 5.89
C ALA A 93 20.03 -2.69 4.70
N ALA A 94 21.22 -2.09 4.73
CA ALA A 94 22.22 -2.32 3.69
C ALA A 94 22.61 -3.81 3.58
N MET A 95 22.94 -4.27 2.37
CA MET A 95 23.23 -5.69 2.04
C MET A 95 24.36 -6.36 2.86
N ARG A 96 25.18 -5.58 3.57
CA ARG A 96 26.20 -6.07 4.51
C ARG A 96 25.61 -6.56 5.84
N TYR A 97 24.41 -6.10 6.20
CA TYR A 97 23.72 -6.46 7.44
C TYR A 97 22.67 -7.55 7.26
N THR A 98 22.17 -7.74 6.03
CA THR A 98 21.16 -8.76 5.74
C THR A 98 21.78 -10.05 5.24
N GLU A 99 21.06 -11.14 5.45
CA GLU A 99 21.41 -12.48 4.95
C GLU A 99 20.21 -13.11 4.26
N ILE A 100 20.46 -13.98 3.29
CA ILE A 100 19.43 -14.62 2.49
C ILE A 100 19.72 -16.08 2.21
N ARG A 101 18.67 -16.84 1.95
CA ARG A 101 18.67 -18.16 1.30
C ARG A 101 17.40 -18.31 0.45
N MET A 102 17.30 -19.35 -0.35
CA MET A 102 16.08 -19.61 -1.12
C MET A 102 14.90 -20.00 -0.22
N GLN A 103 13.68 -19.64 -0.64
CA GLN A 103 12.48 -20.30 -0.13
C GLN A 103 12.37 -21.73 -0.68
N LYS A 104 11.58 -22.59 -0.02
CA LYS A 104 11.33 -23.95 -0.50
C LYS A 104 10.68 -23.95 -1.89
N LEU A 105 9.75 -23.02 -2.13
CA LEU A 105 9.08 -22.85 -3.43
C LEU A 105 10.08 -22.59 -4.56
N THR A 106 11.10 -21.78 -4.30
CA THR A 106 12.15 -21.43 -5.27
C THR A 106 12.93 -22.65 -5.74
N HIS A 107 13.09 -23.64 -4.88
CA HIS A 107 13.70 -24.91 -5.26
C HIS A 107 12.91 -25.62 -6.37
N GLU A 108 11.56 -25.55 -6.33
CA GLU A 108 10.71 -26.13 -7.39
C GLU A 108 10.80 -25.36 -8.72
N LEU A 109 11.19 -24.07 -8.69
CA LEU A 109 11.44 -23.30 -9.91
C LEU A 109 12.72 -23.74 -10.62
N LEU A 110 13.72 -24.16 -9.85
CA LEU A 110 15.06 -24.55 -10.30
C LEU A 110 15.23 -26.07 -10.46
N MET A 111 14.24 -26.85 -10.04
CA MET A 111 14.32 -28.30 -10.06
C MET A 111 14.55 -28.80 -11.49
N ASP A 112 15.46 -29.76 -11.64
CA ASP A 112 15.85 -30.39 -12.91
C ASP A 112 16.61 -29.47 -13.89
N LEU A 113 17.06 -28.30 -13.44
CA LEU A 113 17.86 -27.38 -14.28
C LEU A 113 19.17 -28.03 -14.80
N ASP A 114 19.73 -29.00 -14.08
CA ASP A 114 20.92 -29.77 -14.43
C ASP A 114 20.65 -30.94 -15.40
N LYS A 115 19.39 -31.15 -15.81
CA LYS A 115 18.96 -32.28 -16.65
C LYS A 115 18.60 -31.86 -18.08
N GLU A 116 19.25 -30.82 -18.60
CA GLU A 116 19.06 -30.32 -19.96
C GLU A 116 17.58 -29.98 -20.28
N THR A 117 16.82 -29.53 -19.28
CA THR A 117 15.39 -29.21 -19.43
C THR A 117 15.13 -27.84 -20.06
N VAL A 118 16.15 -26.98 -20.12
CA VAL A 118 16.08 -25.62 -20.66
C VAL A 118 17.36 -25.30 -21.41
N ASP A 119 17.26 -24.37 -22.36
CA ASP A 119 18.40 -23.84 -23.09
C ASP A 119 19.24 -22.90 -22.21
N PHE A 120 20.54 -22.89 -22.48
CA PHE A 120 21.51 -22.01 -21.86
C PHE A 120 22.18 -21.15 -22.93
N SER A 121 22.36 -19.88 -22.61
CA SER A 121 23.10 -18.93 -23.44
C SER A 121 24.36 -18.45 -22.71
N PRO A 122 25.43 -18.06 -23.42
CA PRO A 122 26.56 -17.38 -22.81
C PRO A 122 26.12 -16.11 -22.06
N ASN A 123 26.77 -15.83 -20.94
CA ASN A 123 26.60 -14.58 -20.21
C ASN A 123 27.19 -13.38 -21.00
N TYR A 124 27.20 -12.19 -20.38
CA TYR A 124 27.56 -10.95 -21.08
C TYR A 124 29.02 -10.86 -21.56
N ASP A 125 29.94 -11.64 -20.98
CA ASP A 125 31.35 -11.70 -21.36
C ASP A 125 31.77 -13.06 -21.96
N ASN A 126 30.80 -13.95 -22.19
CA ASN A 126 30.95 -15.31 -22.71
C ASN A 126 31.85 -16.23 -21.86
N THR A 127 32.03 -15.95 -20.56
CA THR A 127 32.82 -16.79 -19.65
C THR A 127 32.00 -17.84 -18.90
N GLU A 128 30.70 -17.59 -18.73
CA GLU A 128 29.76 -18.46 -18.00
C GLU A 128 28.52 -18.73 -18.85
N LEU A 129 27.78 -19.80 -18.54
CA LEU A 129 26.47 -20.08 -19.12
C LEU A 129 25.36 -19.67 -18.15
N VAL A 130 24.28 -19.09 -18.69
CA VAL A 130 23.07 -18.73 -17.94
C VAL A 130 21.83 -19.34 -18.58
N PRO A 131 20.85 -19.77 -17.78
CA PRO A 131 19.62 -20.31 -18.33
C PRO A 131 18.77 -19.20 -18.96
N ASP A 132 18.22 -19.47 -20.14
CA ASP A 132 17.32 -18.53 -20.82
C ASP A 132 16.00 -18.39 -20.06
N VAL A 133 15.53 -19.50 -19.47
CA VAL A 133 14.30 -19.65 -18.67
C VAL A 133 14.53 -20.66 -17.55
N MET A 134 13.77 -20.58 -16.46
CA MET A 134 13.77 -21.62 -15.41
C MET A 134 12.78 -22.75 -15.75
N PRO A 135 13.08 -24.03 -15.41
CA PRO A 135 12.17 -25.17 -15.67
C PRO A 135 10.75 -24.96 -15.13
N THR A 136 10.64 -24.32 -13.96
CA THR A 136 9.38 -23.77 -13.40
C THR A 136 8.20 -24.74 -13.36
N ARG A 137 8.17 -25.58 -12.32
CA ARG A 137 7.05 -26.54 -12.09
C ARG A 137 5.78 -25.91 -11.51
N VAL A 138 5.81 -24.61 -11.21
CA VAL A 138 4.72 -23.85 -10.59
C VAL A 138 4.39 -22.67 -11.50
N PRO A 139 3.11 -22.32 -11.75
CA PRO A 139 2.72 -21.23 -12.66
C PRO A 139 3.02 -19.83 -12.07
N ASN A 140 4.30 -19.51 -11.91
CA ASN A 140 4.81 -18.40 -11.11
C ASN A 140 4.39 -17.02 -11.63
N LEU A 141 4.22 -16.85 -12.95
CA LEU A 141 3.78 -15.57 -13.52
C LEU A 141 2.45 -15.10 -12.93
N LEU A 142 1.43 -15.96 -12.90
CA LEU A 142 0.12 -15.60 -12.38
C LEU A 142 0.09 -15.64 -10.85
N VAL A 143 0.81 -16.59 -10.25
CA VAL A 143 0.87 -16.79 -8.80
C VAL A 143 1.49 -15.59 -8.09
N ASN A 144 2.59 -15.04 -8.60
CA ASN A 144 3.26 -13.88 -8.01
C ASN A 144 2.96 -12.56 -8.71
N GLY A 145 2.40 -12.59 -9.91
CA GLY A 145 2.17 -11.40 -10.73
C GLY A 145 3.48 -10.81 -11.27
N SER A 146 3.36 -9.70 -11.98
CA SER A 146 4.51 -8.94 -12.48
C SER A 146 4.10 -7.53 -12.85
N SER A 147 4.90 -6.53 -12.44
CA SER A 147 4.75 -5.15 -12.89
C SER A 147 6.04 -4.65 -13.50
N GLY A 148 5.96 -3.91 -14.60
CA GLY A 148 7.14 -3.42 -15.30
C GLY A 148 6.82 -2.36 -16.34
N ILE A 149 7.64 -1.30 -16.35
CA ILE A 149 7.56 -0.23 -17.34
C ILE A 149 8.71 -0.44 -18.33
N ALA A 150 8.36 -0.66 -19.60
CA ALA A 150 9.30 -0.76 -20.70
C ALA A 150 9.26 0.52 -21.55
N VAL A 151 9.86 0.48 -22.74
CA VAL A 151 9.80 1.60 -23.69
C VAL A 151 8.56 1.42 -24.57
N GLY A 152 7.60 2.34 -24.47
CA GLY A 152 6.36 2.34 -25.26
C GLY A 152 5.30 1.32 -24.82
N MET A 153 5.54 0.57 -23.74
CA MET A 153 4.59 -0.40 -23.18
C MET A 153 4.86 -0.64 -21.70
N ALA A 154 3.86 -1.16 -20.99
CA ALA A 154 3.97 -1.58 -19.61
C ALA A 154 3.19 -2.89 -19.39
N THR A 155 3.56 -3.61 -18.34
CA THR A 155 2.82 -4.79 -17.85
C THR A 155 2.44 -4.58 -16.39
N ASN A 156 1.25 -5.06 -16.03
CA ASN A 156 0.79 -5.10 -14.64
C ASN A 156 -0.16 -6.29 -14.48
N ILE A 157 0.38 -7.40 -13.99
CA ILE A 157 -0.30 -8.67 -13.78
C ILE A 157 -0.45 -8.86 -12.27
N PRO A 158 -1.68 -8.92 -11.72
CA PRO A 158 -1.87 -9.11 -10.29
C PRO A 158 -1.58 -10.56 -9.86
N PRO A 159 -1.19 -10.78 -8.60
CA PRO A 159 -0.96 -12.13 -8.06
C PRO A 159 -2.26 -12.90 -7.87
N HIS A 160 -2.16 -14.23 -7.86
CA HIS A 160 -3.29 -15.15 -7.69
C HIS A 160 -2.95 -16.24 -6.69
N ASN A 161 -4.00 -16.90 -6.19
CA ASN A 161 -3.83 -18.03 -5.31
C ASN A 161 -3.27 -19.24 -6.08
N MET A 162 -2.23 -19.87 -5.53
CA MET A 162 -1.57 -21.00 -6.19
C MET A 162 -2.48 -22.21 -6.39
N SER A 163 -3.37 -22.50 -5.43
CA SER A 163 -4.27 -23.65 -5.54
C SER A 163 -5.32 -23.44 -6.63
N GLU A 164 -5.82 -22.21 -6.74
CA GLU A 164 -6.78 -21.79 -7.77
C GLU A 164 -6.16 -21.86 -9.17
N ILE A 165 -4.94 -21.31 -9.35
CA ILE A 165 -4.24 -21.40 -10.64
C ILE A 165 -3.93 -22.85 -11.01
N ILE A 166 -3.43 -23.68 -10.09
CA ILE A 166 -3.18 -25.10 -10.37
C ILE A 166 -4.49 -25.82 -10.74
N SER A 167 -5.58 -25.53 -10.02
CA SER A 167 -6.90 -26.09 -10.33
C SER A 167 -7.36 -25.69 -11.74
N GLY A 168 -7.16 -24.43 -12.15
CA GLY A 168 -7.47 -23.97 -13.50
C GLY A 168 -6.60 -24.62 -14.57
N VAL A 169 -5.30 -24.80 -14.32
CA VAL A 169 -4.40 -25.53 -15.23
C VAL A 169 -4.87 -26.98 -15.42
N MET A 170 -5.23 -27.68 -14.34
CA MET A 170 -5.77 -29.04 -14.43
C MET A 170 -7.09 -29.07 -15.22
N ALA A 171 -7.97 -28.09 -15.03
CA ALA A 171 -9.23 -27.99 -15.77
C ALA A 171 -9.02 -27.79 -17.28
N ILE A 172 -8.01 -27.01 -17.69
CA ILE A 172 -7.64 -26.84 -19.11
C ILE A 172 -7.06 -28.15 -19.69
N ILE A 173 -6.27 -28.89 -18.91
CA ILE A 173 -5.73 -30.19 -19.33
C ILE A 173 -6.86 -31.20 -19.55
N ASP A 174 -7.85 -31.22 -18.65
CA ASP A 174 -8.99 -32.14 -18.72
C ASP A 174 -10.00 -31.73 -19.81
N ASN A 175 -10.14 -30.44 -20.08
CA ASN A 175 -11.01 -29.89 -21.12
C ASN A 175 -10.35 -28.69 -21.83
N ALA A 176 -9.81 -28.94 -23.03
CA ALA A 176 -9.15 -27.91 -23.83
C ALA A 176 -10.11 -26.81 -24.34
N ASP A 177 -11.42 -27.07 -24.37
CA ASP A 177 -12.45 -26.13 -24.82
C ASP A 177 -13.11 -25.34 -23.67
N ILE A 178 -12.61 -25.48 -22.44
CA ILE A 178 -13.13 -24.74 -21.28
C ILE A 178 -13.08 -23.23 -21.52
N THR A 179 -14.18 -22.53 -21.27
CA THR A 179 -14.21 -21.09 -21.51
C THR A 179 -13.57 -20.30 -20.37
N ILE A 180 -13.20 -19.04 -20.63
CA ILE A 180 -12.65 -18.15 -19.60
C ILE A 180 -13.68 -17.92 -18.48
N GLU A 181 -14.96 -17.80 -18.81
CA GLU A 181 -16.04 -17.66 -17.83
C GLU A 181 -16.10 -18.87 -16.91
N GLU A 182 -16.03 -20.08 -17.48
CA GLU A 182 -16.05 -21.31 -16.67
C GLU A 182 -14.80 -21.43 -15.79
N LEU A 183 -13.62 -21.05 -16.31
CA LEU A 183 -12.39 -21.02 -15.52
C LEU A 183 -12.50 -20.07 -14.34
N VAL A 184 -13.04 -18.87 -14.56
CA VAL A 184 -13.18 -17.86 -13.51
C VAL A 184 -14.22 -18.28 -12.48
N GLU A 185 -15.39 -18.74 -12.92
CA GLU A 185 -16.48 -19.14 -12.02
C GLU A 185 -16.12 -20.33 -11.14
N LYS A 186 -15.39 -21.32 -11.69
CA LYS A 186 -15.14 -22.61 -11.02
C LYS A 186 -13.76 -22.72 -10.36
N HIS A 187 -12.74 -22.02 -10.87
CA HIS A 187 -11.35 -22.27 -10.50
C HIS A 187 -10.55 -21.03 -10.09
N ILE A 188 -10.67 -19.92 -10.83
CA ILE A 188 -9.84 -18.71 -10.65
C ILE A 188 -10.77 -17.49 -10.45
N PRO A 189 -11.42 -17.36 -9.28
CA PRO A 189 -12.45 -16.36 -9.06
C PRO A 189 -11.92 -14.93 -9.14
N ALA A 190 -10.73 -14.67 -8.59
CA ALA A 190 -10.14 -13.34 -8.54
C ALA A 190 -8.63 -13.37 -8.22
N PRO A 191 -7.93 -12.24 -8.39
CA PRO A 191 -6.59 -12.05 -7.87
C PRO A 191 -6.56 -12.16 -6.33
N ASP A 192 -5.44 -12.66 -5.81
CA ASP A 192 -5.20 -12.86 -4.37
C ASP A 192 -3.95 -12.08 -3.95
N PHE A 193 -4.18 -10.87 -3.42
CA PHE A 193 -3.10 -9.96 -3.05
C PHE A 193 -2.45 -10.35 -1.71
N PRO A 194 -1.12 -10.23 -1.57
CA PRO A 194 -0.42 -10.55 -0.31
C PRO A 194 -0.92 -9.75 0.90
N THR A 195 -1.45 -8.55 0.67
CA THR A 195 -1.94 -7.63 1.70
C THR A 195 -3.42 -7.81 2.05
N GLY A 196 -4.13 -8.72 1.36
CA GLY A 196 -5.56 -8.94 1.55
C GLY A 196 -6.42 -7.88 0.84
N ALA A 197 -7.26 -7.16 1.58
CA ALA A 197 -8.33 -6.27 1.08
C ALA A 197 -9.58 -7.01 0.53
N TYR A 198 -10.56 -6.23 0.06
CA TYR A 198 -11.73 -6.67 -0.69
C TYR A 198 -11.64 -6.20 -2.14
N ILE A 199 -12.14 -7.00 -3.08
CA ILE A 199 -12.34 -6.62 -4.47
C ILE A 199 -13.80 -6.22 -4.66
N ASN A 200 -14.03 -5.01 -5.16
CA ASN A 200 -15.37 -4.46 -5.38
C ASN A 200 -15.79 -4.61 -6.83
N GLY A 201 -16.72 -5.52 -7.09
CA GLY A 201 -17.23 -5.81 -8.43
C GLY A 201 -16.30 -6.73 -9.23
N THR A 202 -16.88 -7.46 -10.17
CA THR A 202 -16.19 -8.50 -10.95
C THR A 202 -16.16 -8.23 -12.46
N ASP A 203 -16.92 -7.24 -12.95
CA ASP A 203 -17.04 -6.97 -14.39
C ASP A 203 -15.69 -6.57 -15.03
N GLY A 204 -14.97 -5.63 -14.40
CA GLY A 204 -13.66 -5.19 -14.87
C GLY A 204 -12.57 -6.27 -14.73
N LEU A 205 -12.80 -7.27 -13.87
CA LEU A 205 -11.91 -8.43 -13.74
C LEU A 205 -12.15 -9.43 -14.86
N LEU A 206 -13.42 -9.72 -15.19
CA LEU A 206 -13.76 -10.62 -16.28
C LEU A 206 -13.25 -10.09 -17.63
N GLU A 207 -13.34 -8.77 -17.84
CA GLU A 207 -12.74 -8.10 -19.00
C GLU A 207 -11.21 -8.27 -19.03
N ALA A 208 -10.54 -8.14 -17.87
CA ALA A 208 -9.10 -8.34 -17.75
C ALA A 208 -8.68 -9.75 -18.16
N TYR A 209 -9.41 -10.78 -17.72
CA TYR A 209 -9.10 -12.16 -18.09
C TYR A 209 -9.36 -12.47 -19.57
N LYS A 210 -10.38 -11.86 -20.17
CA LYS A 210 -10.70 -12.06 -21.60
C LYS A 210 -9.74 -11.35 -22.54
N THR A 211 -9.33 -10.13 -22.20
CA THR A 211 -8.64 -9.23 -23.13
C THR A 211 -7.18 -8.94 -22.75
N GLY A 212 -6.77 -9.32 -21.53
CA GLY A 212 -5.51 -8.92 -20.92
C GLY A 212 -5.51 -7.48 -20.38
N ARG A 213 -6.65 -6.76 -20.43
CA ARG A 213 -6.80 -5.39 -19.91
C ARG A 213 -8.12 -5.23 -19.17
N GLY A 214 -8.07 -4.62 -17.99
CA GLY A 214 -9.26 -4.33 -17.21
C GLY A 214 -8.89 -3.65 -15.90
N ARG A 215 -9.90 -3.35 -15.09
CA ARG A 215 -9.74 -2.61 -13.83
C ARG A 215 -10.22 -3.44 -12.65
N VAL A 216 -9.36 -3.57 -11.65
CA VAL A 216 -9.69 -4.16 -10.36
C VAL A 216 -9.82 -3.03 -9.34
N ILE A 217 -10.97 -2.94 -8.66
CA ILE A 217 -11.20 -1.96 -7.60
C ILE A 217 -10.97 -2.64 -6.25
N MET A 218 -9.95 -2.18 -5.52
CA MET A 218 -9.64 -2.70 -4.18
C MET A 218 -10.15 -1.78 -3.08
N ARG A 219 -10.62 -2.36 -1.98
CA ARG A 219 -11.05 -1.66 -0.76
C ARG A 219 -10.43 -2.30 0.47
N ALA A 220 -9.86 -1.50 1.36
CA ALA A 220 -9.31 -1.99 2.63
C ALA A 220 -10.37 -2.73 3.46
N LYS A 221 -9.94 -3.75 4.21
CA LYS A 221 -10.80 -4.38 5.21
C LYS A 221 -10.94 -3.41 6.39
N ALA A 222 -12.11 -2.80 6.52
CA ALA A 222 -12.43 -1.90 7.60
C ALA A 222 -13.70 -2.39 8.31
N THR A 223 -13.66 -2.35 9.63
CA THR A 223 -14.83 -2.56 10.50
C THR A 223 -15.10 -1.26 11.24
N ILE A 224 -16.35 -1.09 11.61
CA ILE A 224 -16.84 0.16 12.17
C ILE A 224 -17.28 -0.12 13.58
N GLU A 225 -16.62 0.52 14.52
CA GLU A 225 -16.94 0.42 15.94
C GLU A 225 -17.68 1.68 16.35
N GLU A 226 -18.95 1.52 16.74
CA GLU A 226 -19.71 2.60 17.35
C GLU A 226 -19.28 2.77 18.80
N ASN A 227 -18.92 4.00 19.18
CA ASN A 227 -18.42 4.31 20.52
C ASN A 227 -19.23 5.46 21.14
N GLU A 228 -19.86 5.20 22.28
CA GLU A 228 -20.49 6.25 23.08
C GLU A 228 -19.43 7.00 23.91
N SER A 229 -19.25 8.30 23.64
CA SER A 229 -18.35 9.17 24.39
C SER A 229 -19.06 10.46 24.77
N SER A 230 -18.92 10.86 26.04
CA SER A 230 -19.67 11.99 26.64
C SER A 230 -19.12 13.39 26.29
N GLY A 231 -18.22 13.49 25.30
CA GLY A 231 -17.63 14.75 24.84
C GLY A 231 -16.90 15.58 25.90
N LYS A 232 -16.27 14.93 26.89
CA LYS A 232 -15.46 15.58 27.92
C LYS A 232 -13.96 15.49 27.58
N ALA A 233 -13.19 16.47 28.04
CA ALA A 233 -11.73 16.49 27.96
C ALA A 233 -11.11 16.87 29.31
N ILE A 234 -9.94 16.32 29.61
CA ILE A 234 -9.10 16.71 30.74
C ILE A 234 -7.75 17.19 30.19
N ARG A 235 -7.22 18.28 30.76
CA ARG A 235 -5.86 18.76 30.51
C ARG A 235 -5.09 18.79 31.83
N PHE A 236 -3.92 18.17 31.87
CA PHE A 236 -3.03 18.10 33.04
C PHE A 236 -1.58 18.12 32.57
N ALA A 237 -0.62 18.27 33.49
CA ALA A 237 0.79 18.36 33.13
C ALA A 237 1.34 16.98 32.77
N GLU A 238 2.13 16.87 31.70
CA GLU A 238 2.83 15.61 31.40
C GLU A 238 3.69 15.16 32.61
N THR A 239 4.32 16.11 33.30
CA THR A 239 5.13 15.88 34.51
C THR A 239 4.33 15.30 35.70
N ASP A 240 3.00 15.30 35.66
CA ASP A 240 2.17 14.61 36.64
C ASP A 240 2.17 13.08 36.42
N VAL A 241 2.68 12.62 35.28
CA VAL A 241 2.86 11.22 34.91
C VAL A 241 4.33 10.85 35.11
N ARG A 242 4.57 9.90 36.00
CA ARG A 242 5.92 9.35 36.22
C ARG A 242 6.29 8.39 35.10
N ALA A 243 7.55 8.43 34.66
CA ALA A 243 8.12 7.39 33.83
C ALA A 243 8.04 6.03 34.55
N MET A 244 7.54 5.00 33.87
CA MET A 244 7.39 3.65 34.42
C MET A 244 7.82 2.60 33.40
N GLY A 245 8.25 1.44 33.88
CA GLY A 245 8.54 0.29 33.02
C GLY A 245 7.26 -0.28 32.38
N ARG A 246 7.43 -1.00 31.26
CA ARG A 246 6.33 -1.56 30.45
C ARG A 246 5.38 -2.50 31.23
N SER A 247 5.84 -3.10 32.32
CA SER A 247 5.05 -4.01 33.17
C SER A 247 4.15 -3.29 34.18
N ALA A 248 4.25 -1.98 34.32
CA ALA A 248 3.41 -1.22 35.26
C ALA A 248 2.02 -0.96 34.68
N GLN A 249 0.99 -0.91 35.54
CA GLN A 249 -0.40 -0.64 35.17
C GLN A 249 -0.70 0.83 34.78
N GLY A 250 0.33 1.69 34.68
CA GLY A 250 0.17 3.10 34.35
C GLY A 250 -0.37 3.95 35.52
N VAL A 251 -0.76 5.19 35.22
CA VAL A 251 -1.45 6.08 36.15
C VAL A 251 -2.76 6.54 35.53
N THR A 252 -3.79 6.74 36.36
CA THR A 252 -5.08 7.25 35.87
C THR A 252 -4.95 8.69 35.38
N GLY A 253 -5.24 8.94 34.11
CA GLY A 253 -5.33 10.28 33.52
C GLY A 253 -6.68 10.94 33.79
N MET A 254 -7.77 10.27 33.43
CA MET A 254 -9.15 10.74 33.57
C MET A 254 -10.00 9.70 34.32
N ARG A 255 -10.95 10.14 35.14
CA ARG A 255 -11.95 9.25 35.72
C ARG A 255 -13.13 9.13 34.76
N LEU A 256 -13.40 7.90 34.31
CA LEU A 256 -14.50 7.56 33.41
C LEU A 256 -15.67 6.98 34.21
N HIS A 257 -16.89 7.23 33.76
CA HIS A 257 -18.07 6.47 34.18
C HIS A 257 -18.25 5.22 33.33
N ASP A 258 -19.10 4.29 33.77
CA ASP A 258 -19.42 3.08 33.03
C ASP A 258 -19.91 3.42 31.60
N GLY A 259 -19.40 2.68 30.62
CA GLY A 259 -19.67 2.89 29.20
C GLY A 259 -18.83 3.98 28.53
N GLN A 260 -18.17 4.87 29.29
CA GLN A 260 -17.34 5.92 28.70
C GLN A 260 -15.96 5.39 28.27
N LYS A 261 -15.45 5.91 27.15
CA LYS A 261 -14.12 5.59 26.63
C LYS A 261 -13.32 6.87 26.33
N ILE A 262 -11.99 6.74 26.35
CA ILE A 262 -11.09 7.75 25.81
C ILE A 262 -11.02 7.59 24.30
N VAL A 263 -11.33 8.65 23.55
CA VAL A 263 -11.29 8.65 22.07
C VAL A 263 -10.00 9.23 21.52
N SER A 264 -9.29 10.08 22.30
CA SER A 264 -8.07 10.74 21.85
C SER A 264 -7.20 11.14 23.05
N MET A 265 -5.88 11.13 22.83
CA MET A 265 -4.87 11.68 23.73
C MET A 265 -4.03 12.65 22.91
N LEU A 266 -3.91 13.89 23.38
CA LEU A 266 -3.21 14.96 22.68
C LEU A 266 -2.09 15.49 23.58
N VAL A 267 -0.92 15.72 22.98
CA VAL A 267 0.23 16.35 23.63
C VAL A 267 0.42 17.71 23.00
N THR A 268 0.47 18.76 23.81
CA THR A 268 0.57 20.15 23.34
C THR A 268 1.64 20.88 24.11
N GLU A 269 2.24 21.88 23.48
CA GLU A 269 2.94 22.92 24.22
C GLU A 269 1.97 23.69 25.14
N PRO A 270 2.45 24.31 26.23
CA PRO A 270 1.60 25.05 27.15
C PRO A 270 0.79 26.15 26.45
N ASP A 271 -0.54 26.04 26.53
CA ASP A 271 -1.52 27.03 26.07
C ASP A 271 -1.47 27.33 24.55
N SER A 272 -0.77 26.47 23.79
CA SER A 272 -0.65 26.56 22.34
C SER A 272 -1.44 25.44 21.64
N GLY A 273 -1.88 25.73 20.42
CA GLY A 273 -2.59 24.81 19.55
C GLY A 273 -4.12 24.91 19.65
N VAL A 274 -4.76 24.31 18.66
CA VAL A 274 -6.22 24.28 18.51
C VAL A 274 -6.67 22.83 18.42
N VAL A 275 -7.66 22.47 19.24
CA VAL A 275 -8.27 21.14 19.22
C VAL A 275 -9.48 21.17 18.30
N LEU A 276 -9.50 20.31 17.28
CA LEU A 276 -10.68 20.02 16.51
C LEU A 276 -11.36 18.76 17.05
N ALA A 277 -12.59 18.90 17.54
CA ALA A 277 -13.42 17.78 17.97
C ALA A 277 -14.55 17.52 16.96
N ALA A 278 -14.74 16.25 16.58
CA ALA A 278 -15.76 15.81 15.64
C ALA A 278 -16.65 14.71 16.23
N THR A 279 -17.92 14.68 15.81
CA THR A 279 -18.98 13.81 16.33
C THR A 279 -19.60 12.97 15.23
N GLU A 280 -20.22 11.84 15.60
CA GLU A 280 -20.68 10.80 14.67
C GLU A 280 -21.74 11.30 13.67
N ASN A 281 -22.53 12.32 14.02
CA ASN A 281 -23.51 12.91 13.09
C ASN A 281 -22.92 14.03 12.23
N GLY A 282 -21.58 14.10 12.12
CA GLY A 282 -20.89 14.99 11.18
C GLY A 282 -20.79 16.43 11.66
N TYR A 283 -20.88 16.68 12.97
CA TYR A 283 -20.67 17.99 13.57
C TYR A 283 -19.32 18.09 14.27
N GLY A 284 -18.75 19.29 14.30
CA GLY A 284 -17.50 19.54 15.01
C GLY A 284 -17.15 21.01 15.11
N LYS A 285 -16.02 21.28 15.78
CA LYS A 285 -15.52 22.63 15.99
C LYS A 285 -14.04 22.62 16.33
N ARG A 286 -13.42 23.77 16.09
CA ARG A 286 -12.11 24.13 16.64
C ARG A 286 -12.27 24.82 17.99
N THR A 287 -11.40 24.54 18.94
CA THR A 287 -11.35 25.18 20.25
C THR A 287 -9.90 25.31 20.70
N ALA A 288 -9.46 26.54 21.02
CA ALA A 288 -8.11 26.79 21.53
C ALA A 288 -7.79 25.94 22.77
N VAL A 289 -6.55 25.44 22.86
CA VAL A 289 -6.08 24.65 24.01
C VAL A 289 -6.18 25.41 25.34
N SER A 290 -6.02 26.73 25.29
CA SER A 290 -6.14 27.64 26.44
C SER A 290 -7.53 27.63 27.10
N GLU A 291 -8.59 27.31 26.35
CA GLU A 291 -9.94 27.17 26.90
C GLU A 291 -10.05 25.98 27.87
N TYR A 292 -9.24 24.93 27.66
CA TYR A 292 -9.21 23.77 28.53
C TYR A 292 -8.38 24.07 29.76
N ARG A 293 -9.04 24.43 30.86
CA ARG A 293 -8.35 24.69 32.13
C ARG A 293 -7.44 23.52 32.51
N ARG A 294 -6.20 23.83 32.91
CA ARG A 294 -5.29 22.84 33.48
C ARG A 294 -5.82 22.37 34.83
N THR A 295 -5.86 21.07 35.02
CA THR A 295 -6.34 20.40 36.24
C THR A 295 -5.33 19.36 36.69
N LYS A 296 -5.54 18.79 37.88
CA LYS A 296 -4.85 17.56 38.28
C LYS A 296 -5.45 16.35 37.56
N ARG A 297 -4.65 15.30 37.38
CA ARG A 297 -5.08 13.98 36.89
C ARG A 297 -6.23 13.39 37.71
N ALA A 298 -6.85 12.35 37.14
CA ALA A 298 -7.93 11.56 37.71
C ALA A 298 -9.22 12.36 38.01
N SER A 299 -9.39 13.52 37.39
CA SER A 299 -10.65 14.26 37.38
C SER A 299 -11.55 13.78 36.23
N GLN A 300 -12.83 14.17 36.26
CA GLN A 300 -13.80 13.88 35.20
C GLN A 300 -13.65 14.78 33.97
N GLY A 301 -12.76 15.77 34.01
CA GLY A 301 -12.60 16.77 32.94
C GLY A 301 -13.74 17.78 32.84
N VAL A 302 -13.76 18.50 31.73
CA VAL A 302 -14.71 19.55 31.36
C VAL A 302 -15.35 19.21 30.02
N ILE A 303 -16.50 19.79 29.71
CA ILE A 303 -17.12 19.63 28.38
C ILE A 303 -16.15 20.16 27.32
N ALA A 304 -15.92 19.38 26.28
CA ALA A 304 -15.14 19.74 25.10
C ALA A 304 -16.07 20.07 23.92
N ILE A 305 -17.13 19.29 23.74
CA ILE A 305 -18.21 19.52 22.78
C ILE A 305 -19.50 18.95 23.35
N SER A 306 -20.62 19.62 23.09
CA SER A 306 -21.93 19.15 23.53
C SER A 306 -22.38 17.94 22.72
N THR A 307 -22.60 16.81 23.39
CA THR A 307 -23.24 15.63 22.80
C THR A 307 -24.75 15.74 22.99
N SER A 308 -25.50 15.50 21.92
CA SER A 308 -26.96 15.60 21.86
C SER A 308 -27.45 14.71 20.72
N ASP A 309 -28.76 14.46 20.61
CA ASP A 309 -29.32 13.68 19.48
C ASP A 309 -28.90 14.25 18.11
N ARG A 310 -28.69 15.57 18.03
CA ARG A 310 -28.18 16.23 16.83
C ARG A 310 -26.73 15.84 16.52
N ASN A 311 -25.86 15.84 17.51
CA ASN A 311 -24.41 15.65 17.31
C ASN A 311 -24.00 14.18 17.37
N GLY A 312 -24.66 13.40 18.22
CA GLY A 312 -24.24 12.06 18.60
C GLY A 312 -22.97 12.08 19.47
N ALA A 313 -22.35 10.92 19.61
CA ALA A 313 -21.11 10.72 20.35
C ALA A 313 -19.91 11.40 19.68
N VAL A 314 -18.90 11.74 20.50
CA VAL A 314 -17.61 12.22 19.97
C VAL A 314 -16.83 11.05 19.39
N VAL A 315 -16.38 11.21 18.15
CA VAL A 315 -15.62 10.21 17.40
C VAL A 315 -14.13 10.41 17.62
N VAL A 316 -13.67 11.66 17.54
CA VAL A 316 -12.24 11.97 17.52
C VAL A 316 -11.99 13.43 17.90
N ALA A 317 -10.84 13.67 18.54
CA ALA A 317 -10.26 14.99 18.73
C ALA A 317 -8.81 14.98 18.23
N VAL A 318 -8.42 15.99 17.45
CA VAL A 318 -7.06 16.15 16.89
C VAL A 318 -6.57 17.56 17.14
N LEU A 319 -5.24 17.74 17.16
CA LEU A 319 -4.65 19.08 17.04
C LEU A 319 -4.60 19.45 15.57
N VAL A 320 -4.91 20.70 15.26
CA VAL A 320 -4.88 21.24 13.90
C VAL A 320 -4.21 22.61 13.90
N ASP A 321 -3.44 22.86 12.85
CA ASP A 321 -2.94 24.17 12.47
C ASP A 321 -3.75 24.74 11.28
N GLU A 322 -3.61 26.04 10.98
CA GLU A 322 -4.42 26.71 9.95
C GLU A 322 -4.14 26.21 8.53
N ASP A 323 -2.91 25.77 8.27
CA ASP A 323 -2.41 25.30 6.97
C ASP A 323 -2.53 23.78 6.79
N GLU A 324 -3.41 23.14 7.57
CA GLU A 324 -3.64 21.71 7.51
C GLU A 324 -5.04 21.38 6.97
N ASP A 325 -5.13 20.26 6.27
CA ASP A 325 -6.42 19.70 5.88
C ASP A 325 -6.85 18.61 6.84
N ILE A 326 -8.17 18.45 6.95
CA ILE A 326 -8.79 17.33 7.62
C ILE A 326 -9.41 16.41 6.58
N VAL A 327 -9.13 15.11 6.73
CA VAL A 327 -9.76 14.04 5.96
C VAL A 327 -10.70 13.29 6.88
N MET A 328 -11.97 13.31 6.53
CA MET A 328 -13.06 12.63 7.23
C MET A 328 -13.47 11.38 6.48
N ILE A 329 -13.74 10.30 7.20
CA ILE A 329 -14.25 9.05 6.63
C ILE A 329 -15.54 8.64 7.34
N THR A 330 -16.51 8.20 6.55
CA THR A 330 -17.80 7.72 7.02
C THR A 330 -17.90 6.19 7.04
N ASN A 331 -18.96 5.68 7.66
CA ASN A 331 -19.23 4.25 7.69
C ASN A 331 -19.53 3.61 6.32
N ASN A 332 -19.92 4.40 5.33
CA ASN A 332 -20.12 3.93 3.96
C ASN A 332 -18.86 4.07 3.09
N GLY A 333 -17.74 4.52 3.67
CA GLY A 333 -16.48 4.72 2.96
C GLY A 333 -16.42 6.00 2.13
N THR A 334 -17.30 6.97 2.41
CA THR A 334 -17.20 8.31 1.81
C THR A 334 -16.07 9.08 2.49
N LEU A 335 -15.14 9.57 1.67
CA LEU A 335 -14.04 10.42 2.10
C LEU A 335 -14.34 11.88 1.74
N VAL A 336 -14.15 12.78 2.69
CA VAL A 336 -14.28 14.23 2.47
C VAL A 336 -13.03 14.91 3.02
N ARG A 337 -12.36 15.69 2.17
CA ARG A 337 -11.23 16.54 2.52
C ARG A 337 -11.70 17.99 2.64
N THR A 338 -11.29 18.68 3.69
CA THR A 338 -11.68 20.07 3.95
C THR A 338 -10.54 20.74 4.71
N SER A 339 -10.25 22.00 4.42
CA SER A 339 -9.25 22.74 5.21
C SER A 339 -9.71 22.91 6.66
N SER A 340 -8.79 22.73 7.61
CA SER A 340 -9.07 22.91 9.04
C SER A 340 -9.58 24.33 9.33
N SER A 341 -9.07 25.33 8.60
CA SER A 341 -9.41 26.75 8.72
C SER A 341 -10.90 27.01 8.47
N GLN A 342 -11.54 26.20 7.61
CA GLN A 342 -12.97 26.30 7.29
C GLN A 342 -13.86 25.81 8.45
N VAL A 343 -13.31 25.04 9.38
CA VAL A 343 -14.04 24.61 10.57
C VAL A 343 -14.06 25.75 11.58
N ARG A 344 -15.26 26.11 12.04
CA ARG A 344 -15.45 27.25 12.93
C ARG A 344 -14.76 27.04 14.27
N GLU A 345 -14.03 28.07 14.72
CA GLU A 345 -13.53 28.14 16.09
C GLU A 345 -14.62 28.65 17.04
N CYS A 346 -14.84 27.93 18.13
CA CYS A 346 -15.88 28.19 19.11
C CYS A 346 -15.44 27.74 20.51
N GLY A 347 -16.05 28.33 21.55
CA GLY A 347 -15.84 27.91 22.93
C GLY A 347 -16.28 26.47 23.21
N ARG A 348 -15.79 25.92 24.33
CA ARG A 348 -15.96 24.51 24.73
C ARG A 348 -17.40 24.02 24.89
N SER A 349 -18.32 24.86 25.32
CA SER A 349 -19.74 24.46 25.49
C SER A 349 -20.55 24.48 24.18
N ALA A 350 -20.01 25.04 23.10
CA ALA A 350 -20.72 25.14 21.82
C ALA A 350 -20.99 23.75 21.19
N GLN A 351 -22.10 23.64 20.46
CA GLN A 351 -22.46 22.44 19.71
C GLN A 351 -21.63 22.22 18.42
N GLY A 352 -20.92 23.24 17.95
CA GLY A 352 -20.17 23.16 16.70
C GLY A 352 -21.02 23.25 15.43
N VAL A 353 -20.32 23.26 14.31
CA VAL A 353 -20.86 23.41 12.95
C VAL A 353 -20.86 22.07 12.23
N ARG A 354 -21.63 21.98 11.14
CA ARG A 354 -21.64 20.78 10.30
C ARG A 354 -20.31 20.73 9.53
N LEU A 355 -19.59 19.62 9.67
CA LEU A 355 -18.36 19.33 8.93
C LEU A 355 -18.66 18.61 7.61
N ILE A 356 -19.61 17.68 7.65
CA ILE A 356 -19.97 16.82 6.52
C ILE A 356 -21.49 16.64 6.45
N ASN A 357 -22.03 16.57 5.23
CA ASN A 357 -23.44 16.27 5.02
C ASN A 357 -23.64 14.76 4.85
N LEU A 358 -23.97 14.08 5.94
CA LEU A 358 -24.19 12.63 5.97
C LEU A 358 -25.57 12.29 5.39
N ARG A 359 -25.65 11.23 4.58
CA ARG A 359 -26.92 10.75 3.96
C ARG A 359 -27.30 9.38 4.50
N ASN A 360 -28.57 8.98 4.44
CA ASN A 360 -28.98 7.58 4.67
C ASN A 360 -28.48 6.94 6.00
N ASN A 361 -28.62 7.61 7.15
CA ASN A 361 -28.09 7.14 8.45
C ASN A 361 -26.57 6.87 8.46
N GLU A 362 -25.84 7.46 7.54
CA GLU A 362 -24.38 7.46 7.55
C GLU A 362 -23.85 8.17 8.79
N LYS A 363 -22.75 7.66 9.33
CA LYS A 363 -22.04 8.21 10.48
C LYS A 363 -20.61 8.52 10.12
N LEU A 364 -20.07 9.61 10.66
CA LEU A 364 -18.64 9.87 10.70
C LEU A 364 -17.99 8.85 11.64
N ILE A 365 -16.94 8.17 11.17
CA ILE A 365 -16.24 7.12 11.96
C ILE A 365 -14.78 7.48 12.22
N GLY A 366 -14.22 8.44 11.48
CA GLY A 366 -12.84 8.87 11.66
C GLY A 366 -12.56 10.23 11.03
N LEU A 367 -11.53 10.88 11.57
CA LEU A 367 -10.94 12.10 11.03
C LEU A 367 -9.43 12.04 11.26
N LYS A 368 -8.66 12.38 10.24
CA LYS A 368 -7.20 12.56 10.33
C LYS A 368 -6.80 13.91 9.76
N VAL A 369 -5.69 14.42 10.29
CA VAL A 369 -5.04 15.63 9.81
C VAL A 369 -4.01 15.22 8.78
N VAL A 370 -3.97 15.94 7.66
CA VAL A 370 -2.98 15.78 6.61
C VAL A 370 -2.38 17.15 6.34
N LYS A 371 -1.06 17.19 6.13
CA LYS A 371 -0.41 18.42 5.71
C LYS A 371 -0.91 18.79 4.31
N GLN A 372 -1.06 20.08 4.06
CA GLN A 372 -1.18 20.55 2.69
C GLN A 372 0.18 20.34 2.03
N ASP A 373 0.20 19.59 0.93
CA ASP A 373 1.40 19.48 0.12
C ASP A 373 1.57 20.82 -0.59
N GLU A 374 2.64 21.57 -0.26
CA GLU A 374 3.14 22.64 -1.12
C GLU A 374 3.83 21.97 -2.32
N GLU A 375 3.07 21.41 -3.26
CA GLU A 375 3.44 21.13 -4.67
C GLU A 375 2.41 20.18 -5.33
N GLU A 376 1.48 20.76 -6.10
CA GLU A 376 1.01 20.25 -7.41
C GLU A 376 0.32 21.42 -8.13
N LEU A 377 1.11 22.44 -8.44
CA LEU A 377 0.82 23.44 -9.46
C LEU A 377 2.07 23.51 -10.32
N ASP A 378 2.21 22.56 -11.23
CA ASP A 378 2.95 22.74 -12.47
C ASP A 378 2.40 21.81 -13.55
N ASP A 379 2.28 22.39 -14.75
CA ASP A 379 1.81 21.86 -16.03
C ASP A 379 0.29 21.70 -16.19
N ASP A 380 -0.42 22.83 -16.05
CA ASP A 380 -1.47 23.14 -17.03
C ASP A 380 -0.82 23.06 -18.42
N LEU A 381 -1.08 21.96 -19.11
CA LEU A 381 -0.89 21.84 -20.54
C LEU A 381 -1.67 22.99 -21.19
N GLU A 382 -0.97 24.09 -21.50
CA GLU A 382 -1.34 24.98 -22.58
C GLU A 382 -1.43 24.12 -23.85
N ILE A 383 -2.62 23.59 -24.09
CA ILE A 383 -3.04 23.17 -25.41
C ILE A 383 -3.01 24.45 -26.22
N GLY A 384 -1.87 24.68 -26.90
CA GLY A 384 -1.72 25.71 -27.90
C GLY A 384 -2.90 25.59 -28.87
N SER A 385 -3.82 26.53 -28.77
CA SER A 385 -4.81 26.79 -29.79
C SER A 385 -4.05 27.11 -31.07
N GLU A 386 -3.99 26.16 -31.99
CA GLU A 386 -3.63 26.44 -33.37
C GLU A 386 -4.60 27.50 -33.88
N ASN A 387 -4.04 28.68 -34.19
CA ASN A 387 -4.69 29.72 -34.95
C ASN A 387 -5.13 29.13 -36.31
N LEU A 388 -6.42 28.84 -36.43
CA LEU A 388 -7.12 28.71 -37.71
C LEU A 388 -8.08 29.88 -37.81
N ASP A 389 -7.54 31.07 -38.04
CA ASP A 389 -8.31 32.20 -38.57
C ASP A 389 -7.74 32.60 -39.92
N SER A 390 -8.54 32.25 -40.94
CA SER A 390 -8.89 33.09 -42.08
C SER A 390 -7.78 33.91 -42.73
N GLU A 391 -7.27 33.43 -43.87
CA GLU A 391 -7.01 34.32 -44.99
C GLU A 391 -8.11 34.19 -46.05
N SER A 392 -8.49 35.38 -46.48
CA SER A 392 -9.64 35.78 -47.26
C SER A 392 -9.70 35.24 -48.68
N ALA A 393 -10.94 35.19 -49.15
CA ALA A 393 -11.33 35.23 -50.55
C ALA A 393 -10.42 36.10 -51.43
N ASP A 394 -9.99 35.52 -52.56
CA ASP A 394 -10.03 36.22 -53.84
C ASP A 394 -10.24 35.21 -54.96
N ALA A 395 -11.49 35.19 -55.43
CA ALA A 395 -11.88 34.57 -56.68
C ALA A 395 -12.44 35.68 -57.56
N GLU A 396 -11.59 36.34 -58.35
CA GLU A 396 -12.03 36.98 -59.58
C GLU A 396 -10.93 36.93 -60.67
N LYS A 397 -11.33 36.29 -61.76
CA LYS A 397 -11.17 36.70 -63.17
C LYS A 397 -9.83 36.49 -63.89
N SER A 398 -10.05 35.86 -65.05
CA SER A 398 -9.60 36.20 -66.40
C SER A 398 -8.36 35.54 -66.98
N GLU A 399 -8.66 34.89 -68.13
CA GLU A 399 -7.84 34.45 -69.27
C GLU A 399 -7.11 33.11 -69.19
#